data_AF-A0A7M4AMF8-F1
#
_entry.id   AF-A0A7M4AMF8-F1
#
_cell.length_a   1.000
_cell.length_b   1.000
_cell.length_c   1.000
_cell.angle_alpha   90.00
_cell.angle_beta   90.00
_cell.angle_gamma   90.00
#
_symmetry.space_group_name_H-M   'P 1'
#
loop_
_entity.id
_entity.type
_entity.pdbx_description
1 polymer ?
#
loop_
_entity_poly.entity_id
_entity_poly.type
_entity_poly.pdbx_seq_one_letter_code
_entity_poly.pdbx_strand_id
1 'polypeptide(L)'
;MSAEVDELKPEDFAVGRSYVRRLRHRATELPSRLRLAAQGAWRGKERGLAVIAGVFLASLVITTVLAYGVGLSQLFFEESLKSEPIDAKVEYARTPVENASGWSNNTTTMLGVCDELLDEFSQFNDCTLALGRQGIHSGGLFNFEFVVAQPLEMRTVVDDSNPLWANVTFDYPEAEDAGPPISDQRAIRFYGP
;
A
#
# COMPACT_ATOMS: atom_id res chain seq x y z
N MET A 1 -45.79 -40.63 37.73
CA MET A 1 -45.01 -39.80 36.79
C MET A 1 -43.98 -40.74 36.17
N SER A 2 -44.23 -41.23 34.96
CA SER A 2 -43.30 -42.13 34.27
C SER A 2 -42.09 -41.32 33.81
N ALA A 3 -40.89 -41.78 34.18
CA ALA A 3 -39.64 -41.24 33.64
C ALA A 3 -39.53 -41.68 32.17
N GLU A 4 -39.61 -40.72 31.27
CA GLU A 4 -39.33 -40.92 29.85
C GLU A 4 -37.82 -41.10 29.69
N VAL A 5 -37.40 -42.32 29.34
CA VAL A 5 -36.01 -42.63 29.02
C VAL A 5 -35.83 -42.29 27.54
N ASP A 6 -35.30 -41.10 27.28
CA ASP A 6 -35.03 -40.61 25.92
C ASP A 6 -33.87 -41.43 25.32
N GLU A 7 -34.17 -42.29 24.35
CA GLU A 7 -33.23 -43.24 23.76
C GLU A 7 -32.27 -42.49 22.81
N LEU A 8 -30.98 -42.49 23.13
CA LEU A 8 -29.94 -41.77 22.39
C LEU A 8 -29.83 -42.28 20.95
N LYS A 9 -30.03 -41.40 19.97
CA LYS A 9 -30.01 -41.76 18.55
C LYS A 9 -28.57 -41.88 18.06
N PRO A 10 -28.29 -42.72 17.03
CA PRO A 10 -26.93 -42.91 16.50
C PRO A 10 -26.28 -41.60 15.98
N GLU A 11 -27.08 -40.60 15.65
CA GLU A 11 -26.68 -39.24 15.24
C GLU A 11 -26.17 -38.34 16.39
N ASP A 12 -26.42 -38.73 17.65
CA ASP A 12 -25.94 -38.03 18.84
C ASP A 12 -24.48 -38.38 19.17
N PHE A 13 -23.94 -39.47 18.62
CA PHE A 13 -22.54 -39.83 18.78
C PHE A 13 -21.64 -39.10 17.77
N ALA A 14 -20.47 -38.64 18.23
CA ALA A 14 -19.53 -37.82 17.44
C ALA A 14 -19.02 -38.51 16.14
N VAL A 15 -19.09 -39.84 16.08
CA VAL A 15 -18.61 -40.68 14.98
C VAL A 15 -19.52 -40.61 13.75
N GLY A 16 -20.84 -40.49 13.93
CA GLY A 16 -21.84 -40.49 12.83
C GLY A 16 -22.28 -39.12 12.33
N ARG A 17 -21.72 -38.02 12.88
CA ARG A 17 -22.24 -36.66 12.68
C ARG A 17 -21.58 -35.95 11.49
N SER A 18 -22.37 -35.31 10.61
CA SER A 18 -21.87 -34.48 9.50
C SER A 18 -21.06 -33.28 10.01
N TYR A 19 -20.10 -32.79 9.20
CA TYR A 19 -19.19 -31.70 9.58
C TYR A 19 -19.94 -30.44 10.07
N VAL A 20 -21.03 -30.07 9.38
CA VAL A 20 -21.90 -28.93 9.73
C VAL A 20 -22.59 -29.13 11.08
N ARG A 21 -23.11 -30.34 11.36
CA ARG A 21 -23.79 -30.64 12.63
C ARG A 21 -22.79 -30.75 13.80
N ARG A 22 -21.51 -31.08 13.54
CA ARG A 22 -20.43 -30.97 14.54
C ARG A 22 -20.12 -29.52 14.91
N LEU A 23 -20.04 -28.64 13.92
CA LEU A 23 -19.82 -27.20 14.15
C LEU A 23 -20.97 -26.57 14.94
N ARG A 24 -22.22 -26.86 14.53
CA ARG A 24 -23.41 -26.38 15.24
C ARG A 24 -23.43 -26.84 16.70
N HIS A 25 -23.10 -28.10 16.96
CA HIS A 25 -23.05 -28.63 18.32
C HIS A 25 -21.91 -28.03 19.16
N ARG A 26 -20.73 -27.80 18.56
CA ARG A 26 -19.65 -27.09 19.26
C ARG A 26 -20.09 -25.67 19.62
N ALA A 27 -20.78 -24.97 18.72
CA ALA A 27 -21.30 -23.63 18.98
C ALA A 27 -22.34 -23.61 20.12
N THR A 28 -23.23 -24.60 20.20
CA THR A 28 -24.22 -24.70 21.28
C THR A 28 -23.60 -25.09 22.62
N GLU A 29 -22.46 -25.80 22.62
CA GLU A 29 -21.74 -26.19 23.84
C GLU A 29 -20.68 -25.18 24.31
N LEU A 30 -20.30 -24.23 23.47
CA LEU A 30 -19.36 -23.16 23.84
C LEU A 30 -19.76 -22.42 25.14
N PRO A 31 -21.00 -21.97 25.34
CA PRO A 31 -21.36 -21.21 26.54
C PRO A 31 -21.21 -22.02 27.84
N SER A 32 -21.54 -23.32 27.82
CA SER A 32 -21.39 -24.18 29.01
C SER A 32 -19.92 -24.47 29.30
N ARG A 33 -19.10 -24.70 28.27
CA ARG A 33 -17.65 -24.90 28.39
C ARG A 33 -16.93 -23.63 28.86
N LEU A 34 -17.32 -22.46 28.37
CA LEU A 34 -16.78 -21.17 28.83
C LEU A 34 -17.11 -20.91 30.31
N ARG A 35 -18.34 -21.23 30.74
CA ARG A 35 -18.72 -21.12 32.16
C ARG A 35 -17.89 -22.05 33.06
N LEU A 36 -17.67 -23.30 32.63
CA LEU A 36 -16.83 -24.25 33.35
C LEU A 36 -15.36 -23.81 33.39
N ALA A 37 -14.83 -23.31 32.27
CA ALA A 37 -13.49 -22.76 32.19
C ALA A 37 -13.32 -21.52 33.09
N ALA A 38 -14.32 -20.64 33.14
CA ALA A 38 -14.34 -19.47 34.02
C ALA A 38 -14.37 -19.88 35.50
N GLN A 39 -15.18 -20.87 35.87
CA GLN A 39 -15.19 -21.41 37.24
C GLN A 39 -13.88 -22.12 37.60
N GLY A 40 -13.24 -22.79 36.64
CA GLY A 40 -11.90 -23.38 36.80
C GLY A 40 -10.82 -22.32 36.99
N ALA A 41 -10.86 -21.24 36.20
CA ALA A 41 -9.96 -20.09 36.33
C ALA A 41 -10.14 -19.36 37.68
N TRP A 42 -11.37 -19.33 38.22
CA TRP A 42 -11.66 -18.74 39.53
C TRP A 42 -11.06 -19.52 40.70
N ARG A 43 -11.00 -20.86 40.62
CA ARG A 43 -10.35 -21.70 41.65
C ARG A 43 -8.82 -21.55 41.68
N GLY A 44 -8.20 -21.27 40.53
CA GLY A 44 -6.77 -21.05 40.40
C GLY A 44 -6.37 -19.58 40.33
N LYS A 45 -6.91 -18.74 41.24
CA LYS A 45 -6.81 -17.26 41.19
C LYS A 45 -5.40 -16.72 40.93
N GLU A 46 -4.37 -17.32 41.54
CA GLU A 46 -2.97 -16.86 41.39
C GLU A 46 -2.41 -17.13 39.99
N ARG A 47 -2.75 -18.29 39.40
CA ARG A 47 -2.28 -18.68 38.06
C ARG A 47 -3.08 -17.98 36.96
N GLY A 48 -4.38 -17.79 37.16
CA GLY A 48 -5.25 -17.07 36.22
C GLY A 48 -4.88 -15.58 36.09
N LEU A 49 -4.58 -14.92 37.21
CA LEU A 49 -4.20 -13.50 37.23
C LEU A 49 -2.88 -13.26 36.47
N ALA A 50 -1.87 -14.12 36.68
CA ALA A 50 -0.57 -14.00 36.01
C ALA A 50 -0.70 -14.09 34.48
N VAL A 51 -1.53 -15.01 33.97
CA VAL A 51 -1.76 -15.16 32.53
C VAL A 51 -2.48 -13.93 31.95
N ILE A 52 -3.51 -13.42 32.64
CA ILE A 52 -4.23 -12.21 32.18
C ILE A 52 -3.29 -11.00 32.17
N ALA A 53 -2.48 -10.81 33.21
CA ALA A 53 -1.52 -9.73 33.27
C ALA A 53 -0.46 -9.84 32.17
N GLY A 54 0.05 -11.05 31.89
CA GLY A 54 1.01 -11.28 30.81
C GLY A 54 0.45 -10.96 29.42
N VAL A 55 -0.77 -11.43 29.12
CA VAL A 55 -1.45 -11.13 27.84
C VAL A 55 -1.78 -9.65 27.74
N PHE A 56 -2.24 -9.02 28.83
CA PHE A 56 -2.52 -7.58 28.85
C PHE A 56 -1.26 -6.76 28.56
N LEU A 57 -0.15 -7.06 29.25
CA LEU A 57 1.13 -6.37 29.04
C LEU A 57 1.65 -6.59 27.62
N ALA A 58 1.59 -7.81 27.08
CA ALA A 58 1.98 -8.11 25.71
C ALA A 58 1.11 -7.35 24.69
N SER A 59 -0.21 -7.32 24.88
CA SER A 59 -1.12 -6.58 24.00
C SER A 59 -0.83 -5.08 24.01
N LEU A 60 -0.57 -4.52 25.19
CA LEU A 60 -0.22 -3.11 25.34
C LEU A 60 1.08 -2.80 24.61
N VAL A 61 2.13 -3.60 24.81
CA VAL A 61 3.43 -3.40 24.13
C VAL A 61 3.32 -3.50 22.62
N ILE A 62 2.58 -4.50 22.11
CA ILE A 62 2.39 -4.64 20.66
C ILE A 62 1.65 -3.42 20.10
N THR A 63 0.60 -2.95 20.78
CA THR A 63 -0.14 -1.77 20.32
C THR A 63 0.70 -0.49 20.35
N THR A 64 1.55 -0.29 21.36
CA THR A 64 2.40 0.91 21.44
C THR A 64 3.50 0.89 20.38
N VAL A 65 4.12 -0.25 20.11
CA VAL A 65 5.12 -0.39 19.05
C VAL A 65 4.50 -0.16 17.68
N LEU A 66 3.32 -0.74 17.43
CA LEU A 66 2.60 -0.50 16.17
C LEU A 66 2.22 0.98 16.03
N ALA A 67 1.63 1.59 17.06
CA ALA A 67 1.25 3.00 17.05
C ALA A 67 2.44 3.94 16.84
N TYR A 68 3.58 3.66 17.48
CA TYR A 68 4.81 4.41 17.26
C TYR A 68 5.35 4.21 15.83
N GLY A 69 5.30 2.98 15.31
CA GLY A 69 5.69 2.66 13.94
C GLY A 69 4.86 3.40 12.90
N VAL A 70 3.52 3.43 13.02
CA VAL A 70 2.67 4.20 12.10
C VAL A 70 2.80 5.72 12.29
N GLY A 71 3.04 6.20 13.51
CA GLY A 71 3.29 7.63 13.75
C GLY A 71 4.57 8.11 13.09
N LEU A 72 5.65 7.33 13.19
CA LEU A 72 6.90 7.64 12.50
C LEU A 72 6.74 7.59 10.98
N SER A 73 6.06 6.59 10.43
CA SER A 73 5.89 6.49 8.97
C SER A 73 5.06 7.66 8.41
N GLN A 74 4.03 8.12 9.13
CA GLN A 74 3.28 9.32 8.75
C GLN A 74 4.16 10.57 8.79
N LEU A 75 5.00 10.74 9.81
CA LEU A 75 5.93 11.87 9.89
C LEU A 75 6.96 11.85 8.76
N PHE A 76 7.47 10.67 8.39
CA PHE A 76 8.36 10.52 7.23
C PHE A 76 7.65 10.86 5.92
N PHE A 77 6.39 10.48 5.75
CA PHE A 77 5.61 10.88 4.57
C PHE A 77 5.32 12.37 4.57
N GLU A 78 5.01 12.99 5.71
CA GLU A 78 4.78 14.43 5.80
C GLU A 78 6.05 15.22 5.50
N GLU A 79 7.21 14.82 6.03
CA GLU A 79 8.48 15.50 5.74
C GLU A 79 8.91 15.29 4.26
N SER A 80 8.66 14.09 3.72
CA SER A 80 8.83 13.81 2.29
C SER A 80 7.94 14.68 1.43
N LEU A 81 6.67 14.89 1.82
CA LEU A 81 5.71 15.71 1.09
C LEU A 81 6.00 17.20 1.27
N LYS A 82 6.53 17.64 2.41
CA LYS A 82 6.95 19.03 2.62
C LYS A 82 8.09 19.44 1.69
N SER A 83 8.93 18.48 1.28
CA SER A 83 10.00 18.72 0.31
C SER A 83 9.51 18.69 -1.15
N GLU A 84 8.32 18.14 -1.43
CA GLU A 84 7.79 18.02 -2.78
C GLU A 84 6.64 19.02 -2.97
N PRO A 85 6.78 20.03 -3.86
CA PRO A 85 5.73 21.04 -4.05
C PRO A 85 4.50 20.51 -4.82
N ILE A 86 4.32 19.18 -4.89
CA ILE A 86 3.32 18.51 -5.72
C ILE A 86 2.37 17.74 -4.79
N ASP A 87 1.12 18.22 -4.68
CA ASP A 87 0.10 17.61 -3.83
C ASP A 87 -0.49 16.33 -4.45
N ALA A 88 -0.58 16.28 -5.79
CA ALA A 88 -1.17 15.17 -6.52
C ALA A 88 -0.47 14.97 -7.87
N LYS A 89 -0.39 13.70 -8.29
CA LYS A 89 0.21 13.30 -9.56
C LYS A 89 -0.73 12.36 -10.29
N VAL A 90 -1.05 12.70 -11.54
CA VAL A 90 -1.85 11.87 -12.44
C VAL A 90 -0.94 11.36 -13.55
N GLU A 91 -0.94 10.05 -13.74
CA GLU A 91 -0.23 9.38 -14.83
C GLU A 91 -1.20 8.53 -15.63
N TYR A 92 -0.89 8.27 -16.90
CA TYR A 92 -1.63 7.29 -17.68
C TYR A 92 -1.56 5.93 -16.96
N ALA A 93 -2.68 5.21 -16.87
CA ALA A 93 -2.69 3.96 -16.12
C ALA A 93 -2.18 2.76 -16.95
N ARG A 94 -2.37 2.76 -18.27
CA ARG A 94 -2.17 1.59 -19.16
C ARG A 94 -1.72 1.96 -20.57
N THR A 95 -1.11 0.99 -21.25
CA THR A 95 -0.91 1.04 -22.71
C THR A 95 -2.27 1.10 -23.41
N PRO A 96 -2.38 1.85 -24.52
CA PRO A 96 -3.62 1.96 -25.28
C PRO A 96 -4.07 0.57 -25.80
N VAL A 97 -5.38 0.36 -25.83
CA VAL A 97 -6.01 -0.89 -26.28
C VAL A 97 -5.65 -1.17 -27.74
N GLU A 98 -5.56 -2.44 -28.14
CA GLU A 98 -5.38 -2.82 -29.56
C GLU A 98 -6.43 -2.12 -30.43
N ASN A 99 -5.99 -1.35 -31.43
CA ASN A 99 -6.75 -0.47 -32.34
C ASN A 99 -7.00 0.99 -31.87
N ALA A 100 -6.47 1.43 -30.72
CA ALA A 100 -6.42 2.86 -30.39
C ALA A 100 -5.17 3.52 -31.00
N SER A 101 -5.28 4.79 -31.40
CA SER A 101 -4.21 5.57 -32.07
C SER A 101 -2.99 5.90 -31.19
N GLY A 102 -2.79 5.20 -30.09
CA GLY A 102 -1.73 5.49 -29.12
C GLY A 102 -2.16 6.46 -28.01
N TRP A 103 -1.19 6.90 -27.21
CA TRP A 103 -1.36 8.05 -26.31
C TRP A 103 -1.46 9.34 -27.12
N SER A 104 -2.22 10.32 -26.61
CA SER A 104 -2.30 11.64 -27.25
C SER A 104 -0.93 12.31 -27.23
N ASN A 105 -0.45 12.74 -28.40
CA ASN A 105 0.72 13.60 -28.54
C ASN A 105 0.37 15.09 -28.50
N ASN A 106 -0.91 15.42 -28.32
CA ASN A 106 -1.38 16.79 -28.36
C ASN A 106 -1.38 17.37 -26.94
N THR A 107 -0.42 18.25 -26.65
CA THR A 107 -0.27 18.90 -25.34
C THR A 107 -1.55 19.57 -24.85
N THR A 108 -2.38 20.10 -25.76
CA THR A 108 -3.67 20.73 -25.42
C THR A 108 -4.64 19.76 -24.75
N THR A 109 -4.71 18.51 -25.21
CA THR A 109 -5.58 17.50 -24.58
C THR A 109 -5.09 17.08 -23.20
N MET A 110 -3.78 17.16 -22.96
CA MET A 110 -3.20 16.79 -21.66
C MET A 110 -3.32 17.94 -20.65
N LEU A 111 -3.23 19.19 -21.10
CA LEU A 111 -3.55 20.37 -20.30
C LEU A 111 -5.05 20.48 -20.00
N GLY A 112 -5.94 20.00 -20.88
CA GLY A 112 -7.38 19.96 -20.61
C GLY A 112 -7.75 19.11 -19.37
N VAL A 113 -6.96 18.11 -19.02
CA VAL A 113 -7.14 17.34 -17.77
C VAL A 113 -6.84 18.20 -16.55
N CYS A 114 -5.88 19.12 -16.63
CA CYS A 114 -5.63 20.08 -15.56
C CYS A 114 -6.83 21.01 -15.35
N ASP A 115 -7.46 21.49 -16.44
CA ASP A 115 -8.67 22.31 -16.35
C ASP A 115 -9.82 21.55 -15.67
N GLU A 116 -10.06 20.30 -16.07
CA GLU A 116 -11.08 19.44 -15.45
C GLU A 116 -10.83 19.23 -13.95
N LEU A 117 -9.57 18.99 -13.56
CA LEU A 117 -9.19 18.77 -12.16
C LEU A 117 -9.28 20.05 -11.32
N LEU A 118 -8.92 21.21 -11.86
CA LEU A 118 -9.04 22.49 -11.16
C LEU A 118 -10.51 22.91 -11.00
N ASP A 119 -11.37 22.61 -11.98
CA ASP A 119 -12.80 22.90 -11.92
C ASP A 119 -13.54 21.98 -10.94
N GLU A 120 -13.22 20.68 -10.90
CA GLU A 120 -13.91 19.71 -10.04
C GLU A 120 -13.40 19.74 -8.59
N PHE A 121 -12.11 20.01 -8.38
CA PHE A 121 -11.49 19.98 -7.06
C PHE A 121 -10.96 21.36 -6.65
N SER A 122 -11.72 22.05 -5.81
CA SER A 122 -11.35 23.36 -5.23
C SER A 122 -10.13 23.33 -4.28
N GLN A 123 -9.48 22.17 -4.14
CA GLN A 123 -8.33 21.95 -3.27
C GLN A 123 -7.01 22.15 -4.03
N PHE A 124 -7.05 22.09 -5.35
CA PHE A 124 -5.89 22.33 -6.20
C PHE A 124 -5.84 23.81 -6.60
N ASN A 125 -4.69 24.45 -6.35
CA ASN A 125 -4.47 25.86 -6.71
C ASN A 125 -3.77 26.01 -8.06
N ASP A 126 -2.98 25.02 -8.46
CA ASP A 126 -2.18 25.04 -9.68
C ASP A 126 -2.00 23.61 -10.21
N CYS A 127 -1.93 23.46 -11.52
CA CYS A 127 -1.70 22.18 -12.20
C CYS A 127 -0.72 22.40 -13.34
N THR A 128 0.40 21.70 -13.29
CA THR A 128 1.45 21.79 -14.31
C THR A 128 1.68 20.43 -14.97
N LEU A 129 1.99 20.47 -16.26
CA LEU A 129 2.42 19.30 -16.99
C LEU A 129 3.91 19.03 -16.73
N ALA A 130 4.22 17.94 -16.04
CA ALA A 130 5.59 17.46 -15.89
C ALA A 130 5.96 16.48 -17.02
N LEU A 131 6.89 16.89 -17.89
CA LEU A 131 7.51 16.03 -18.89
C LEU A 131 8.86 15.52 -18.34
N GLY A 132 9.14 14.24 -18.50
CA GLY A 132 10.48 13.72 -18.21
C GLY A 132 10.57 12.39 -17.48
N ARG A 133 9.49 11.60 -17.46
CA ARG A 133 9.56 10.20 -17.03
C ARG A 133 8.88 9.31 -18.06
N GLN A 134 9.51 8.19 -18.39
CA GLN A 134 8.85 7.12 -19.11
C GLN A 134 8.07 6.28 -18.10
N GLY A 135 6.74 6.34 -18.18
CA GLY A 135 5.87 5.40 -17.48
C GLY A 135 5.84 4.08 -18.25
N ILE A 136 6.36 3.00 -17.65
CA ILE A 136 6.18 1.66 -18.21
C ILE A 136 4.93 1.06 -17.59
N HIS A 137 3.89 0.89 -18.40
CA HIS A 137 2.62 0.32 -17.95
C HIS A 137 2.58 -1.18 -18.27
N SER A 138 2.95 -2.02 -17.29
CA SER A 138 2.87 -3.48 -17.40
C SER A 138 1.51 -3.99 -16.94
N GLY A 139 0.84 -4.77 -17.78
CA GLY A 139 -0.47 -5.37 -17.51
C GLY A 139 -0.44 -6.79 -16.92
N GLY A 140 0.61 -7.18 -16.17
CA GLY A 140 0.81 -8.56 -15.70
C GLY A 140 0.97 -8.69 -14.18
N LEU A 141 0.36 -9.72 -13.58
CA LEU A 141 0.40 -10.02 -12.13
C LEU A 141 1.80 -10.45 -11.64
N PHE A 142 2.72 -10.84 -12.54
CA PHE A 142 4.06 -11.37 -12.20
C PHE A 142 5.16 -11.09 -13.24
N ASN A 143 5.13 -9.94 -13.94
CA ASN A 143 6.29 -9.54 -14.75
C ASN A 143 7.19 -8.60 -13.96
N PHE A 144 8.32 -9.12 -13.50
CA PHE A 144 9.37 -8.38 -12.79
C PHE A 144 10.20 -7.47 -13.69
N GLU A 145 9.86 -7.32 -14.98
CA GLU A 145 10.32 -6.20 -15.83
C GLU A 145 9.73 -4.84 -15.39
N PHE A 146 9.39 -4.73 -14.10
CA PHE A 146 8.62 -3.65 -13.52
C PHE A 146 9.47 -2.47 -13.03
N VAL A 147 10.80 -2.55 -12.96
CA VAL A 147 11.48 -1.79 -11.88
C VAL A 147 12.31 -0.59 -12.31
N VAL A 148 12.38 -0.25 -13.60
CA VAL A 148 13.24 0.87 -14.04
C VAL A 148 12.49 1.82 -14.97
N ALA A 149 11.72 2.73 -14.38
CA ALA A 149 11.27 3.92 -15.08
C ALA A 149 12.48 4.84 -15.30
N GLN A 150 12.99 4.87 -16.53
CA GLN A 150 14.14 5.72 -16.87
C GLN A 150 13.72 7.20 -16.82
N PRO A 151 14.44 8.05 -16.08
CA PRO A 151 14.23 9.49 -16.13
C PRO A 151 14.67 10.04 -17.49
N LEU A 152 14.14 11.20 -17.86
CA LEU A 152 14.68 11.94 -18.99
C LEU A 152 16.06 12.46 -18.61
N GLU A 153 17.04 12.11 -19.43
CA GLU A 153 18.45 12.45 -19.20
C GLU A 153 18.89 13.54 -20.16
N MET A 154 19.64 14.52 -19.63
CA MET A 154 20.24 15.56 -20.43
C MET A 154 21.64 15.10 -20.86
N ARG A 155 21.82 14.78 -22.14
CA ARG A 155 23.12 14.33 -22.66
C ARG A 155 24.01 15.49 -23.07
N THR A 156 23.44 16.45 -23.79
CA THR A 156 24.15 17.64 -24.26
C THR A 156 23.19 18.81 -24.31
N VAL A 157 23.73 20.02 -24.11
CA VAL A 157 23.03 21.28 -24.34
C VAL A 157 23.83 22.05 -25.37
N VAL A 158 23.14 22.57 -26.39
CA VAL A 158 23.72 23.42 -27.42
C VAL A 158 22.97 24.75 -27.38
N ASP A 159 23.68 25.83 -27.13
CA ASP A 159 23.15 27.19 -27.16
C ASP A 159 24.16 28.10 -27.88
N ASP A 160 23.66 28.89 -28.83
CA ASP A 160 24.46 29.81 -29.63
C ASP A 160 24.64 31.18 -28.94
N SER A 161 23.86 31.46 -27.89
CA SER A 161 23.71 32.81 -27.32
C SER A 161 24.30 32.98 -25.93
N ASN A 162 24.38 31.92 -25.13
CA ASN A 162 24.80 32.00 -23.74
C ASN A 162 26.10 31.19 -23.48
N PRO A 163 27.23 31.86 -23.23
CA PRO A 163 28.52 31.20 -23.02
C PRO A 163 28.61 30.41 -21.70
N LEU A 164 27.63 30.55 -20.80
CA LEU A 164 27.62 29.86 -19.50
C LEU A 164 27.33 28.35 -19.62
N TRP A 165 26.73 27.90 -20.72
CA TRP A 165 26.38 26.49 -20.95
C TRP A 165 27.48 25.70 -21.68
N ALA A 166 28.51 26.37 -22.18
CA ALA A 166 29.58 25.74 -22.96
C ALA A 166 30.49 24.79 -22.14
N ASN A 167 30.46 24.87 -20.81
CA ASN A 167 31.30 24.08 -19.92
C ASN A 167 30.51 23.49 -18.74
N VAL A 168 29.35 22.90 -19.03
CA VAL A 168 28.53 22.19 -18.03
C VAL A 168 28.53 20.70 -18.37
N THR A 169 28.91 19.87 -17.41
CA THR A 169 28.83 18.41 -17.52
C THR A 169 27.56 17.92 -16.83
N PHE A 170 26.84 17.01 -17.50
CA PHE A 170 25.63 16.38 -16.98
C PHE A 170 25.88 14.98 -16.42
N ASP A 171 27.15 14.54 -16.41
CA ASP A 171 27.55 13.32 -15.77
C ASP A 171 27.36 13.42 -14.25
N TYR A 172 26.80 12.37 -13.66
CA TYR A 172 26.55 12.19 -12.24
C TYR A 172 26.90 10.75 -11.84
N PRO A 173 28.20 10.43 -11.77
CA PRO A 173 28.68 9.07 -11.52
C PRO A 173 28.26 8.53 -10.15
N GLU A 174 27.95 9.41 -9.19
CA GLU A 174 27.45 9.00 -7.87
C GLU A 174 26.06 8.31 -7.92
N ALA A 175 25.32 8.44 -9.04
CA ALA A 175 24.08 7.68 -9.25
C ALA A 175 24.32 6.19 -9.53
N GLU A 176 25.53 5.79 -9.97
CA GLU A 176 25.84 4.37 -10.22
C GLU A 176 25.99 3.57 -8.91
N ASP A 177 26.48 4.21 -7.85
CA ASP A 177 26.76 3.56 -6.56
C ASP A 177 25.52 3.45 -5.64
N ALA A 178 24.47 4.24 -5.92
CA ALA A 178 23.30 4.39 -5.03
C ALA A 178 22.10 3.50 -5.38
N GLY A 179 22.21 2.61 -6.38
CA GLY A 179 21.11 1.75 -6.80
C GLY A 179 21.46 0.79 -7.93
N PRO A 180 20.48 0.08 -8.49
CA PRO A 180 20.68 -0.63 -9.76
C PRO A 180 21.20 0.39 -10.78
N PRO A 181 22.25 0.08 -11.58
CA PRO A 181 22.81 1.04 -12.51
C PRO A 181 21.79 1.29 -13.63
N ILE A 182 21.14 2.46 -13.59
CA ILE A 182 20.11 2.87 -14.55
C ILE A 182 20.68 3.87 -15.56
N SER A 183 21.42 4.87 -15.09
CA SER A 183 22.14 5.85 -15.92
C SER A 183 23.17 6.62 -15.10
N ASP A 184 24.25 7.04 -15.77
CA ASP A 184 25.32 7.90 -15.26
C ASP A 184 25.05 9.40 -15.47
N GLN A 185 23.86 9.75 -15.98
CA GLN A 185 23.48 11.12 -16.33
C GLN A 185 22.50 11.74 -15.32
N ARG A 186 22.53 13.08 -15.20
CA ARG A 186 21.56 13.83 -14.39
C ARG A 186 20.15 13.73 -14.99
N ALA A 187 19.20 13.35 -14.13
CA ALA A 187 17.79 13.38 -14.45
C ALA A 187 17.27 14.82 -14.53
N ILE A 188 16.53 15.13 -15.60
CA ILE A 188 15.86 16.41 -15.78
C ILE A 188 14.34 16.21 -15.87
N ARG A 189 13.60 17.22 -15.44
CA ARG A 189 12.15 17.31 -15.63
C ARG A 189 11.85 18.68 -16.20
N PHE A 190 11.07 18.72 -17.26
CA PHE A 190 10.53 19.96 -17.79
C PHE A 190 9.15 20.16 -17.18
N TYR A 191 8.99 21.27 -16.49
CA TYR A 191 7.68 21.75 -16.06
C TYR A 191 7.19 22.70 -17.16
N GLY A 192 6.07 22.33 -17.78
CA GLY A 192 5.35 23.17 -18.74
C GLY A 192 4.42 24.16 -18.03
N PRO A 193 3.93 25.18 -18.75
CA PRO A 193 3.03 26.19 -18.19
C PRO A 193 1.73 25.58 -17.65
#